data_AF-A0A2N6ED15-F1
#
_entry.id   AF-A0A2N6ED15-F1
#
_cell.length_a   1.000
_cell.length_b   1.000
_cell.length_c   1.000
_cell.angle_alpha   90.00
_cell.angle_beta   90.00
_cell.angle_gamma   90.00
#
_symmetry.space_group_name_H-M   'P 1'
#
loop_
_entity.id
_entity.type
_entity.pdbx_description
1 polymer ?
#
loop_
_entity_poly.entity_id
_entity_poly.type
_entity_poly.pdbx_seq_one_letter_code
_entity_poly.pdbx_strand_id
1 'polypeptide(L)' 'PGSTHLFVKALGRIAWVNHASLQKSPSFPPGFGVEFLEVHSETIKSIESWVESAAA' A
#
# COMPACT_ATOMS: atom_id res chain seq x y z
N PRO A 1 -21.64 3.97 -12.39
CA PRO A 1 -20.43 3.24 -12.84
C PRO A 1 -19.69 2.69 -11.61
N GLY A 2 -19.90 1.41 -11.30
CA GLY A 2 -19.47 0.81 -10.03
C GLY A 2 -17.96 0.62 -9.94
N SER A 3 -17.38 1.05 -8.83
CA SER A 3 -15.98 0.80 -8.49
C SER A 3 -15.81 -0.70 -8.25
N THR A 4 -15.13 -1.40 -9.16
CA THR A 4 -14.74 -2.79 -8.93
C THR A 4 -13.63 -2.80 -7.88
N HIS A 5 -13.96 -3.16 -6.64
CA HIS A 5 -12.97 -3.29 -5.58
C HIS A 5 -12.17 -4.59 -5.78
N LEU A 6 -10.93 -4.46 -6.25
CA LEU A 6 -9.97 -5.55 -6.30
C LEU A 6 -9.36 -5.73 -4.90
N PHE A 7 -9.77 -6.80 -4.22
CA PHE A 7 -9.19 -7.16 -2.94
C PHE A 7 -7.92 -7.96 -3.16
N VAL A 8 -6.83 -7.47 -2.57
CA VAL A 8 -5.54 -8.14 -2.53
C VAL A 8 -5.32 -8.71 -1.14
N LYS A 9 -4.90 -9.97 -1.06
CA LYS A 9 -4.41 -10.59 0.17
C LYS A 9 -2.91 -10.82 0.06
N ALA A 10 -2.14 -10.27 1.00
CA ALA A 10 -0.69 -10.40 1.06
C ALA A 10 -0.23 -10.61 2.51
N LEU A 11 0.90 -11.30 2.68
CA LEU A 11 1.62 -11.31 3.95
C LEU A 11 2.53 -10.09 3.99
N GLY A 12 2.52 -9.34 5.09
CA GLY A 12 3.34 -8.15 5.22
C GLY A 12 3.77 -7.87 6.65
N ARG A 13 4.70 -6.93 6.79
CA ARG A 13 5.14 -6.36 8.07
C ARG A 13 5.03 -4.85 8.05
N ILE A 14 4.91 -4.25 9.23
CA ILE A 14 4.95 -2.79 9.38
C ILE A 14 6.37 -2.30 9.07
N ALA A 15 6.52 -1.52 8.00
CA ALA A 15 7.80 -0.97 7.57
C ALA A 15 8.08 0.40 8.21
N TRP A 16 7.02 1.15 8.46
CA TRP A 16 7.08 2.41 9.18
C TRP A 16 5.74 2.72 9.82
N VAL A 17 5.78 3.44 10.92
CA VAL A 17 4.63 4.06 11.56
C VAL A 17 4.87 5.55 11.53
N ASN A 18 3.84 6.32 11.25
CA ASN A 18 3.83 7.76 11.41
C ASN A 18 2.73 8.11 12.40
N HIS A 19 3.12 8.22 13.67
CA HIS A 19 2.24 8.56 14.79
C HIS A 19 2.87 9.74 15.54
N ALA A 20 2.07 10.51 16.28
CA ALA A 20 2.56 11.70 17.00
C ALA A 20 3.76 11.41 17.92
N SER A 21 3.83 10.20 18.49
CA SER A 21 4.93 9.75 19.35
C SER A 21 6.10 9.07 18.62
N LEU A 22 5.91 8.71 17.35
CA LEU A 22 6.86 7.93 16.53
C LEU A 22 6.93 8.51 15.12
N GLN A 23 6.99 9.84 15.02
CA GLN A 23 6.85 10.54 13.76
C GLN A 23 8.12 10.35 12.92
N LYS A 24 8.05 9.47 11.91
CA LYS A 24 9.19 9.19 11.04
C LYS A 24 9.42 10.33 10.04
N SER A 25 8.35 11.03 9.62
CA SER A 25 8.43 12.24 8.81
C SER A 25 7.24 13.16 9.08
N PRO A 26 7.45 14.45 9.38
CA PRO A 26 6.38 15.41 9.62
C PRO A 26 5.43 15.62 8.43
N SER A 27 5.90 15.37 7.21
CA SER A 27 5.15 15.58 5.97
C SER A 27 4.16 14.45 5.65
N PHE A 28 4.27 13.29 6.32
CA PHE A 28 3.33 12.20 6.09
C PHE A 28 2.10 12.33 7.00
N PRO A 29 0.92 11.89 6.54
CA PRO A 29 -0.27 11.81 7.39
C PRO A 29 -0.07 10.73 8.48
N PRO A 30 -0.85 10.79 9.58
CA PRO A 30 -0.89 9.70 10.54
C PRO A 30 -1.24 8.37 9.86
N GLY A 31 -0.47 7.32 10.15
CA GLY A 31 -0.68 6.01 9.52
C GLY A 31 0.53 5.09 9.64
N PHE A 32 0.59 4.09 8.78
CA PHE A 32 1.72 3.17 8.69
C PHE A 32 1.85 2.64 7.27
N GLY A 33 3.07 2.27 6.91
CA GLY A 33 3.35 1.55 5.67
C GLY A 33 3.54 0.06 5.95
N VAL A 34 3.03 -0.76 5.05
CA VAL A 34 3.24 -2.21 5.05
C VAL A 34 4.20 -2.56 3.93
N GLU A 35 5.26 -3.30 4.27
CA GLU A 35 6.10 -3.97 3.28
C GLU A 35 5.57 -5.38 3.07
N PHE A 36 5.38 -5.77 1.81
CA PHE A 36 4.96 -7.12 1.47
C PHE A 36 6.13 -8.09 1.58
N LEU A 37 5.93 -9.17 2.33
CA LEU A 37 6.91 -10.24 2.51
C LEU A 37 6.67 -11.37 1.50
N GLU A 38 5.40 -11.67 1.26
CA GLU A 38 4.98 -12.63 0.24
C GLU A 38 3.78 -12.07 -0.51
N VAL A 39 3.89 -12.02 -1.83
CA VAL A 39 2.87 -11.48 -2.72
C VAL A 39 2.77 -12.34 -3.96
N HIS A 40 1.54 -12.71 -4.33
CA HIS A 40 1.30 -13.47 -5.56
C HIS A 40 1.57 -12.59 -6.79
N SER A 41 2.09 -13.18 -7.87
CA SER A 41 2.42 -12.45 -9.11
C SER A 41 1.20 -11.73 -9.71
N GLU A 42 0.00 -12.27 -9.55
CA GLU A 42 -1.27 -11.62 -9.96
C GLU A 42 -1.56 -10.34 -9.17
N THR A 43 -1.20 -10.33 -7.88
CA THR A 43 -1.31 -9.14 -7.05
C THR A 43 -0.32 -8.07 -7.50
N ILE A 44 0.92 -8.45 -7.79
CA ILE A 44 1.93 -7.51 -8.30
C ILE A 44 1.41 -6.82 -9.56
N LYS A 45 0.95 -7.61 -10.54
CA LYS A 45 0.37 -7.08 -11.79
C LYS A 45 -0.80 -6.13 -11.55
N SER A 46 -1.65 -6.46 -10.58
CA SER A 46 -2.80 -5.62 -10.23
C SER A 46 -2.37 -4.30 -9.61
N ILE A 47 -1.33 -4.31 -8.77
CA ILE A 47 -0.74 -3.09 -8.19
C ILE A 47 -0.08 -2.25 -9.29
N GLU A 48 0.73 -2.86 -10.16
CA GLU A 48 1.40 -2.19 -11.27
C GLU A 48 0.38 -1.50 -12.20
N SER A 49 -0.66 -2.23 -12.62
CA SER A 49 -1.74 -1.68 -13.45
C SER A 49 -2.48 -0.53 -12.76
N TRP A 50 -2.70 -0.61 -11.45
CA TRP A 50 -3.29 0.49 -10.69
C TRP A 50 -2.38 1.73 -10.64
N VAL A 51 -1.07 1.55 -10.37
CA VAL A 51 -0.09 2.64 -10.36
C VAL A 51 -0.03 3.34 -11.71
N GLU A 52 0.01 2.57 -12.81
CA GLU A 52 -0.04 3.11 -14.17
C GLU A 52 -1.31 3.94 -14.41
N SER A 53 -2.47 3.46 -13.93
CA SER A 53 -3.74 4.18 -14.08
C SER A 53 -3.84 5.47 -13.25
N ALA A 54 -3.14 5.53 -12.11
CA ALA A 54 -3.15 6.69 -11.21
C ALA A 54 -2.14 7.78 -11.62
N ALA A 55 -1.17 7.43 -12.46
CA ALA A 55 -0.16 8.35 -13.00
C ALA A 55 -0.59 9.03 -14.31
N ALA A 56 -1.69 8.58 -14.92
CA ALA A 56 -2.32 9.14 -16.12
C ALA A 56 -3.33 10.25 -15.78
#